data_AF-A0A9J7MJB1-F1
#
_entry.id   AF-A0A9J7MJB1-F1
#
_cell.length_a   1.000
_cell.length_b   1.000
_cell.length_c   1.000
_cell.angle_alpha   90.00
_cell.angle_beta   90.00
_cell.angle_gamma   90.00
#
_symmetry.space_group_name_H-M   'P 1'
#
loop_
_entity.id
_entity.type
_entity.pdbx_description
1 polymer ?
#
loop_
_entity_poly.entity_id
_entity_poly.type
_entity_poly.pdbx_seq_one_letter_code
_entity_poly.pdbx_strand_id
1 'polypeptide(L)'
;MRLTLVMSMLLVVLAGNVVLLVYLTFNMATIPIKPRASDIVKRSLASTERREGVIPPQPLPEVAGTVRAVTMSMGGTVYEIALVGQQLSVDIRTEKGQNVYRVTPHYMTDKLNVTSGVLHDGRTTAIVNCRRSSVVANNELIVFEILDEAGRHVGSATLVLTVYQLSLGVDADRDGSTDEEKPSKSRWKWGPGGTGAILLVNNDNDDVTTDKNPDNRNSVVDGEMDLRDMSPMTVRMRGPTTLPNGYVVWLHTSSENAQRIGIFHITGGAGSSGSNTHHVIGPAAGNMAELDWKVNPTDNTMTYNFAVEALHYPDVDFDGEVPIRLSLRKGAGKPIFEETKVFRVAPWVMTPNTFPPREVFICSFTEITTHVRATGIPVNV
;
A
#
# COMPACT_ATOMS: atom_id res chain seq x y z
N MET A 1 27.85 19.15 -24.01
CA MET A 1 27.05 19.52 -25.19
C MET A 1 25.85 18.58 -25.27
N ARG A 2 24.62 19.07 -25.11
CA ARG A 2 23.39 18.28 -25.29
C ARG A 2 22.96 18.44 -26.74
N LEU A 3 22.88 17.34 -27.49
CA LEU A 3 22.33 17.32 -28.85
C LEU A 3 20.84 17.04 -28.72
N THR A 4 19.99 18.04 -29.01
CA THR A 4 18.53 17.86 -29.06
C THR A 4 18.18 17.47 -30.49
N LEU A 5 17.67 16.25 -30.70
CA LEU A 5 17.14 15.84 -32.00
C LEU A 5 15.68 16.34 -32.08
N VAL A 6 15.42 17.32 -32.96
CA VAL A 6 14.05 17.74 -33.28
C VAL A 6 13.65 17.05 -34.58
N MET A 7 12.61 16.23 -34.53
CA MET A 7 12.03 15.62 -35.72
C MET A 7 10.70 16.31 -36.01
N SER A 8 10.60 16.92 -37.19
CA SER A 8 9.40 17.60 -37.66
C SER A 8 8.74 16.76 -38.75
N MET A 9 7.42 16.56 -38.65
CA MET A 9 6.66 15.81 -39.64
C MET A 9 5.49 16.67 -40.12
N LEU A 10 5.35 16.81 -41.44
CA LEU A 10 4.25 17.51 -42.08
C LEU A 10 3.20 16.48 -42.52
N LEU A 11 2.00 16.57 -41.97
CA LEU A 11 0.87 15.74 -42.37
C LEU A 11 -0.09 16.56 -43.23
N VAL A 12 -0.38 16.08 -44.44
CA VAL A 12 -1.39 16.65 -45.33
C VAL A 12 -2.66 15.82 -45.19
N VAL A 13 -3.73 16.43 -44.67
CA VAL A 13 -5.04 15.77 -44.58
C VAL A 13 -5.97 16.40 -45.61
N LEU A 14 -6.50 15.56 -46.49
CA LEU A 14 -7.49 15.94 -47.50
C LEU A 14 -8.88 15.59 -47.00
N ALA A 15 -9.72 16.60 -46.81
CA ALA A 15 -11.14 16.44 -46.48
C ALA A 15 -11.98 17.26 -47.46
N GLY A 16 -12.47 16.59 -48.52
CA GLY A 16 -13.19 17.26 -49.60
C GLY A 16 -12.32 18.28 -50.36
N ASN A 17 -12.84 19.47 -50.62
CA ASN A 17 -12.15 20.53 -51.37
C ASN A 17 -11.21 21.40 -50.51
N VAL A 18 -10.88 20.98 -49.28
CA VAL A 18 -10.00 21.71 -48.37
C VAL A 18 -8.77 20.88 -48.04
N VAL A 19 -7.59 21.47 -48.22
CA VAL A 19 -6.29 20.90 -47.83
C VAL A 19 -5.89 21.49 -46.48
N LEU A 20 -5.75 20.64 -45.46
CA LEU A 20 -5.24 21.05 -44.15
C LEU A 20 -3.80 20.56 -43.98
N LEU A 21 -2.87 21.50 -43.76
CA LEU A 21 -1.46 21.24 -43.46
C LEU A 21 -1.27 21.30 -41.93
N VAL A 22 -1.01 20.16 -41.30
CA VAL A 22 -0.76 20.08 -39.86
C VAL A 22 0.73 19.86 -39.61
N TYR A 23 1.36 20.81 -38.92
CA TYR A 23 2.76 20.74 -38.50
C TYR A 23 2.84 20.19 -37.09
N LEU A 24 3.40 18.99 -36.92
CA LEU A 24 3.62 18.38 -35.62
C LEU A 24 5.10 18.44 -35.28
N THR A 25 5.43 19.07 -34.15
CA THR A 25 6.78 19.08 -33.57
C THR A 25 6.80 18.16 -32.37
N PHE A 26 7.63 17.11 -32.41
CA PHE A 26 7.83 16.22 -31.27
C PHE A 26 9.11 16.63 -30.55
N ASN A 27 8.98 17.15 -29.33
CA ASN A 27 10.12 17.22 -28.40
C ASN A 27 10.38 15.82 -27.87
N MET A 28 11.39 15.14 -28.41
CA MET A 28 11.88 13.92 -27.79
C MET A 28 12.47 14.27 -26.42
N ALA A 29 11.82 13.81 -25.36
CA ALA A 29 12.38 13.85 -24.02
C ALA A 29 13.79 13.26 -24.05
N THR A 30 14.76 13.98 -23.49
CA THR A 30 16.14 13.50 -23.38
C THR A 30 16.13 12.17 -22.64
N ILE A 31 16.57 11.10 -23.29
CA ILE A 31 16.81 9.80 -22.64
C ILE A 31 17.86 10.05 -21.56
N PRO A 32 17.56 9.84 -20.26
CA PRO A 32 18.57 9.97 -19.22
C PRO A 32 19.64 8.92 -19.49
N ILE A 33 20.85 9.35 -19.86
CA ILE A 33 22.00 8.45 -19.91
C ILE A 33 22.28 8.05 -18.47
N LYS A 34 22.05 6.78 -18.14
CA LYS A 34 22.37 6.24 -16.81
C LYS A 34 23.86 6.52 -16.53
N PRO A 35 24.20 7.20 -15.41
CA PRO A 35 25.59 7.50 -15.09
C PRO A 35 26.39 6.20 -14.95
N ARG A 36 27.63 6.17 -15.45
CA ARG A 36 28.50 5.00 -15.26
C ARG A 36 28.86 4.89 -13.78
N ALA A 37 29.11 3.68 -13.28
CA ALA A 37 29.53 3.46 -11.89
C ALA A 37 30.74 4.34 -11.50
N SER A 38 31.70 4.50 -12.41
CA SER A 38 32.86 5.37 -12.23
C SER A 38 32.51 6.87 -12.13
N ASP A 39 31.44 7.32 -12.79
CA ASP A 39 30.95 8.70 -12.67
C ASP A 39 30.28 8.93 -11.33
N ILE A 40 29.59 7.92 -10.78
CA ILE A 40 28.98 8.01 -9.44
C ILE A 40 30.05 8.07 -8.36
N VAL A 41 31.07 7.21 -8.43
CA VAL A 41 32.19 7.25 -7.47
C VAL A 41 32.88 8.61 -7.52
N LYS A 42 33.23 9.11 -8.72
CA LYS A 42 33.86 10.43 -8.89
C LYS A 42 33.00 11.57 -8.37
N ARG A 43 31.70 11.58 -8.66
CA ARG A 43 30.77 12.64 -8.20
C ARG A 43 30.48 12.55 -6.70
N SER A 44 30.37 11.33 -6.16
CA SER A 44 30.21 11.10 -4.72
C SER A 44 31.44 11.59 -3.95
N LEU A 45 32.64 11.34 -4.48
CA LEU A 45 33.91 11.83 -3.90
C LEU A 45 34.09 13.35 -4.05
N ALA A 46 33.58 13.95 -5.13
CA ALA A 46 33.65 15.39 -5.39
C ALA A 46 32.54 16.20 -4.71
N SER A 47 31.53 15.55 -4.13
CA SER A 47 30.42 16.21 -3.45
C SER A 47 30.86 16.72 -2.07
N THR A 48 30.65 18.02 -1.81
CA THR A 48 30.76 18.61 -0.46
C THR A 48 29.60 18.21 0.45
N GLU A 49 28.52 17.64 -0.09
CA GLU A 49 27.42 17.00 0.66
C GLU A 49 27.79 15.56 1.06
N ARG A 50 29.04 15.34 1.47
CA ARG A 50 29.47 14.05 1.99
C ARG A 50 28.68 13.77 3.26
N ARG A 51 27.60 12.98 3.18
CA ARG A 51 27.08 12.28 4.34
C ARG A 51 28.01 11.10 4.61
N GLU A 52 29.23 11.39 5.06
CA GLU A 52 29.96 10.47 5.95
C GLU A 52 29.20 10.44 7.28
N GLY A 53 28.00 9.90 7.22
CA GLY A 53 27.12 9.78 8.34
C GLY A 53 27.41 8.47 9.01
N VAL A 54 28.39 8.46 9.92
CA VAL A 54 28.12 7.78 11.20
C VAL A 54 27.07 8.64 11.91
N ILE A 55 25.85 8.65 11.37
CA ILE A 55 24.70 9.19 12.09
C ILE A 55 24.38 8.05 13.05
N PRO A 56 24.59 8.21 14.37
CA PRO A 56 24.13 7.21 15.32
C PRO A 56 22.66 6.93 15.01
N PRO A 57 22.20 5.67 15.01
CA PRO A 57 20.83 5.34 14.64
C PRO A 57 19.89 6.21 15.45
N GLN A 58 19.33 7.24 14.80
CA GLN A 58 18.15 7.91 15.30
C GLN A 58 17.09 6.81 15.31
N PRO A 59 16.39 6.57 16.43
CA PRO A 59 15.33 5.60 16.47
C PRO A 59 14.25 6.09 15.50
N LEU A 60 14.32 5.59 14.27
CA LEU A 60 13.24 5.68 13.31
C LEU A 60 12.11 4.79 13.86
N PRO A 61 10.84 5.16 13.59
CA PRO A 61 9.72 4.37 14.05
C PRO A 61 9.96 2.92 13.61
N GLU A 62 9.74 1.99 14.53
CA GLU A 62 9.76 0.56 14.31
C GLU A 62 8.67 0.22 13.29
N VAL A 63 8.90 0.50 12.02
CA VAL A 63 8.28 -0.27 10.94
C VAL A 63 8.85 -1.65 11.17
N ALA A 64 8.01 -2.65 11.41
CA ALA A 64 8.40 -4.04 11.45
C ALA A 64 8.92 -4.45 10.06
N GLY A 65 10.11 -3.96 9.71
CA GLY A 65 10.74 -4.14 8.42
C GLY A 65 11.46 -5.46 8.43
N THR A 66 10.99 -6.41 7.63
CA THR A 66 11.72 -7.64 7.36
C THR A 66 13.07 -7.31 6.71
N VAL A 67 14.17 -7.67 7.37
CA VAL A 67 15.51 -7.57 6.77
C VAL A 67 15.59 -8.58 5.64
N ARG A 68 15.78 -8.12 4.41
CA ARG A 68 15.91 -8.99 3.24
C ARG A 68 17.36 -9.09 2.81
N ALA A 69 17.87 -10.32 2.72
CA ALA A 69 19.24 -10.56 2.27
C ALA A 69 19.35 -10.36 0.74
N VAL A 70 20.42 -9.69 0.31
CA VAL A 70 20.81 -9.55 -1.10
C VAL A 70 22.26 -10.00 -1.20
N THR A 71 22.53 -10.99 -2.04
CA THR A 71 23.91 -11.45 -2.27
C THR A 71 24.43 -10.91 -3.59
N MET A 72 25.67 -10.42 -3.59
CA MET A 72 26.38 -10.00 -4.78
C MET A 72 27.82 -10.49 -4.77
N SER A 73 28.42 -10.60 -5.95
CA SER A 73 29.85 -10.91 -6.10
C SER A 73 30.63 -9.64 -6.43
N MET A 74 31.89 -9.58 -6.01
CA MET A 74 32.82 -8.55 -6.47
C MET A 74 32.88 -8.52 -8.01
N GLY A 75 32.89 -7.32 -8.59
CA GLY A 75 32.78 -7.07 -10.03
C GLY A 75 31.36 -7.17 -10.59
N GLY A 76 30.42 -7.72 -9.81
CA GLY A 76 29.04 -7.95 -10.21
C GLY A 76 28.16 -6.70 -10.15
N THR A 77 27.09 -6.73 -10.94
CA THR A 77 25.96 -5.79 -10.83
C THR A 77 24.69 -6.59 -10.53
N VAL A 78 23.99 -6.22 -9.46
CA VAL A 78 22.72 -6.82 -9.05
C VAL A 78 21.60 -5.81 -9.23
N TYR A 79 20.50 -6.22 -9.85
CA TYR A 79 19.27 -5.44 -9.96
C TYR A 79 18.26 -5.97 -8.96
N GLU A 80 17.65 -5.08 -8.19
CA GLU A 80 16.75 -5.50 -7.13
C GLU A 80 15.67 -4.45 -6.84
N ILE A 81 14.54 -4.89 -6.30
CA ILE A 81 13.48 -3.99 -5.83
C ILE A 81 13.40 -3.95 -4.31
N ALA A 82 12.95 -2.85 -3.74
CA ALA A 82 12.68 -2.74 -2.31
C ALA A 82 11.44 -1.90 -2.06
N LEU A 83 10.94 -1.92 -0.83
CA LEU A 83 9.86 -1.06 -0.39
C LEU A 83 10.35 -0.02 0.60
N VAL A 84 9.70 1.14 0.62
CA VAL A 84 9.89 2.15 1.67
C VAL A 84 9.68 1.49 3.04
N GLY A 85 10.59 1.76 3.98
CA GLY A 85 10.60 1.15 5.31
C GLY A 85 11.34 -0.20 5.38
N GLN A 86 11.65 -0.85 4.25
CA GLN A 86 12.41 -2.09 4.24
C GLN A 86 13.92 -1.85 4.43
N GLN A 87 14.57 -2.79 5.11
CA GLN A 87 16.03 -2.87 5.20
C GLN A 87 16.56 -4.02 4.34
N LEU A 88 17.59 -3.76 3.54
CA LEU A 88 18.31 -4.79 2.79
C LEU A 88 19.65 -5.05 3.46
N SER A 89 19.94 -6.33 3.73
CA SER A 89 21.25 -6.80 4.17
C SER A 89 22.02 -7.30 2.97
N VAL A 90 23.00 -6.52 2.52
CA VAL A 90 23.78 -6.78 1.32
C VAL A 90 25.05 -7.53 1.67
N ASP A 91 25.13 -8.81 1.30
CA ASP A 91 26.30 -9.68 1.41
C ASP A 91 27.15 -9.61 0.14
N ILE A 92 28.36 -9.07 0.24
CA ILE A 92 29.30 -8.95 -0.88
C ILE A 92 30.35 -10.05 -0.77
N ARG A 93 30.27 -11.03 -1.68
CA ARG A 93 31.19 -12.17 -1.76
C ARG A 93 32.42 -11.82 -2.59
N THR A 94 33.60 -12.16 -2.05
CA THR A 94 34.89 -12.06 -2.74
C THR A 94 35.44 -13.43 -3.11
N GLU A 95 36.45 -13.43 -3.97
CA GLU A 95 37.16 -14.66 -4.33
C GLU A 95 37.92 -15.24 -3.13
N LYS A 96 38.08 -16.57 -3.11
CA LYS A 96 38.82 -17.25 -2.04
C LYS A 96 40.24 -16.71 -1.93
N GLY A 97 40.63 -16.25 -0.74
CA GLY A 97 41.98 -15.77 -0.43
C GLY A 97 42.15 -14.25 -0.49
N GLN A 98 41.12 -13.49 -0.85
CA GLN A 98 41.17 -12.03 -0.87
C GLN A 98 40.66 -11.46 0.47
N ASN A 99 41.58 -10.92 1.27
CA ASN A 99 41.25 -10.28 2.55
C ASN A 99 40.51 -8.95 2.29
N VAL A 100 39.20 -8.93 2.57
CA VAL A 100 38.41 -7.70 2.56
C VAL A 100 38.47 -7.08 3.93
N TYR A 101 38.84 -5.80 3.96
CA TYR A 101 38.97 -5.08 5.22
C TYR A 101 37.91 -4.00 5.39
N ARG A 102 37.45 -3.39 4.29
CA ARG A 102 36.45 -2.34 4.34
C ARG A 102 35.61 -2.31 3.07
N VAL A 103 34.32 -2.03 3.24
CA VAL A 103 33.42 -1.67 2.15
C VAL A 103 32.88 -0.26 2.35
N THR A 104 33.02 0.57 1.32
CA THR A 104 32.59 1.96 1.32
C THR A 104 31.47 2.13 0.27
N PRO A 105 30.24 2.48 0.69
CA PRO A 105 29.15 2.72 -0.24
C PRO A 105 29.24 4.13 -0.84
N HIS A 106 29.03 4.23 -2.15
CA HIS A 106 28.90 5.48 -2.89
C HIS A 106 27.54 5.53 -3.57
N TYR A 107 26.75 6.56 -3.26
CA TYR A 107 25.43 6.78 -3.82
C TYR A 107 25.12 8.28 -3.83
N MET A 108 24.24 8.69 -4.75
CA MET A 108 23.90 10.10 -5.01
C MET A 108 22.38 10.30 -4.93
N THR A 109 21.78 9.84 -3.83
CA THR A 109 20.33 9.87 -3.63
C THR A 109 20.01 10.08 -2.15
N ASP A 110 19.00 10.88 -1.87
CA ASP A 110 18.47 11.15 -0.54
C ASP A 110 17.35 10.15 -0.15
N LYS A 111 17.01 9.23 -1.07
CA LYS A 111 16.00 8.19 -0.89
C LYS A 111 16.49 6.96 -0.16
N LEU A 112 17.81 6.81 -0.07
CA LEU A 112 18.47 5.70 0.59
C LEU A 112 19.32 6.20 1.76
N ASN A 113 19.52 5.33 2.74
CA ASN A 113 20.56 5.51 3.75
C ASN A 113 21.33 4.22 3.90
N VAL A 114 22.60 4.23 3.53
CA VAL A 114 23.45 3.04 3.52
C VAL A 114 24.45 3.12 4.65
N THR A 115 24.43 2.13 5.53
CA THR A 115 25.44 1.94 6.57
C THR A 115 26.23 0.68 6.24
N SER A 116 27.56 0.79 6.16
CA SER A 116 28.42 -0.38 5.99
C SER A 116 29.19 -0.68 7.27
N GLY A 117 29.38 -1.97 7.55
CA GLY A 117 30.21 -2.46 8.63
C GLY A 117 31.08 -3.62 8.16
N VAL A 118 32.19 -3.84 8.86
CA VAL A 118 33.09 -4.98 8.63
C VAL A 118 32.69 -6.08 9.61
N LEU A 119 32.38 -7.27 9.11
CA LEU A 119 32.33 -8.47 9.93
C LEU A 119 33.50 -9.37 9.55
N HIS A 120 34.25 -9.76 10.57
CA HIS A 120 35.51 -10.47 10.47
C HIS A 120 35.25 -11.97 10.23
N ASP A 121 34.80 -12.36 9.02
CA ASP A 121 34.65 -13.78 8.61
C ASP A 121 34.48 -14.02 7.09
N GLY A 122 34.75 -13.01 6.26
CA GLY A 122 34.57 -13.10 4.80
C GLY A 122 33.15 -12.78 4.30
N ARG A 123 32.23 -12.35 5.17
CA ARG A 123 30.94 -11.73 4.77
C ARG A 123 30.95 -10.24 5.08
N THR A 124 31.16 -9.41 4.06
CA THR A 124 30.97 -7.98 4.24
C THR A 124 29.49 -7.64 4.09
N THR A 125 28.88 -7.11 5.16
CA THR A 125 27.46 -6.75 5.15
C THR A 125 27.28 -5.24 5.12
N ALA A 126 26.60 -4.73 4.09
CA ALA A 126 26.09 -3.36 4.06
C ALA A 126 24.57 -3.38 4.29
N ILE A 127 24.07 -2.47 5.13
CA ILE A 127 22.64 -2.30 5.36
C ILE A 127 22.15 -1.11 4.54
N VAL A 128 21.17 -1.34 3.67
CA VAL A 128 20.51 -0.30 2.87
C VAL A 128 19.12 -0.06 3.44
N ASN A 129 18.86 1.14 3.93
CA ASN A 129 17.54 1.57 4.39
C ASN A 129 16.83 2.34 3.28
N CYS A 130 15.67 1.85 2.85
CA CYS A 130 14.86 2.47 1.80
C CYS A 130 13.87 3.48 2.42
N ARG A 131 14.05 4.78 2.16
CA ARG A 131 13.29 5.86 2.82
C ARG A 131 12.22 6.49 1.94
N ARG A 132 12.42 6.52 0.63
CA ARG A 132 11.49 7.10 -0.34
C ARG A 132 11.45 6.28 -1.62
N SER A 133 10.30 6.32 -2.29
CA SER A 133 10.11 5.63 -3.56
C SER A 133 10.96 6.24 -4.69
N SER A 134 11.38 5.40 -5.61
CA SER A 134 11.98 5.77 -6.88
C SER A 134 10.95 6.48 -7.77
N VAL A 135 11.44 7.39 -8.62
CA VAL A 135 10.62 8.02 -9.67
C VAL A 135 10.77 7.23 -10.97
N VAL A 136 11.97 6.71 -11.22
CA VAL A 136 12.32 5.95 -12.41
C VAL A 136 12.87 4.58 -11.98
N ALA A 137 12.53 3.53 -12.72
CA ALA A 137 13.01 2.20 -12.46
C ALA A 137 14.54 2.10 -12.64
N ASN A 138 15.18 1.30 -11.78
CA ASN A 138 16.59 0.97 -11.83
C ASN A 138 17.50 2.21 -11.84
N ASN A 139 17.18 3.18 -10.97
CA ASN A 139 17.83 4.49 -10.93
C ASN A 139 18.54 4.76 -9.60
N GLU A 140 18.26 4.00 -8.55
CA GLU A 140 18.95 4.19 -7.27
C GLU A 140 20.21 3.30 -7.28
N LEU A 141 21.33 3.88 -7.69
CA LEU A 141 22.60 3.18 -7.84
C LEU A 141 23.45 3.31 -6.58
N ILE A 142 23.89 2.18 -6.03
CA ILE A 142 24.89 2.11 -4.98
C ILE A 142 26.11 1.37 -5.53
N VAL A 143 27.27 2.01 -5.49
CA VAL A 143 28.55 1.38 -5.79
C VAL A 143 29.26 1.11 -4.48
N PHE A 144 29.52 -0.17 -4.20
CA PHE A 144 30.31 -0.60 -3.05
C PHE A 144 31.76 -0.72 -3.48
N GLU A 145 32.60 0.20 -2.99
CA GLU A 145 34.05 0.12 -3.14
C GLU A 145 34.62 -0.83 -2.08
N ILE A 146 35.43 -1.80 -2.52
CA ILE A 146 36.02 -2.83 -1.66
C ILE A 146 37.51 -2.52 -1.51
N LEU A 147 37.96 -2.41 -0.26
CA LEU A 147 39.32 -2.01 0.10
C LEU A 147 40.04 -3.12 0.88
N ASP A 148 41.34 -3.25 0.63
CA ASP A 148 42.24 -4.10 1.42
C ASP A 148 42.64 -3.45 2.76
N GLU A 149 43.46 -4.15 3.54
CA GLU A 149 43.97 -3.68 4.84
C GLU A 149 44.75 -2.36 4.74
N ALA A 150 45.45 -2.14 3.63
CA ALA A 150 46.19 -0.91 3.37
C ALA A 150 45.29 0.23 2.84
N GLY A 151 43.97 0.01 2.74
CA GLY A 151 43.02 0.97 2.20
C GLY A 151 43.06 1.13 0.69
N ARG A 152 43.70 0.20 -0.04
CA ARG A 152 43.79 0.23 -1.50
C ARG A 152 42.55 -0.42 -2.12
N HIS A 153 42.06 0.14 -3.21
CA HIS A 153 40.96 -0.42 -3.98
C HIS A 153 41.34 -1.77 -4.58
N VAL A 154 40.56 -2.81 -4.24
CA VAL A 154 40.73 -4.17 -4.77
C VAL A 154 39.56 -4.65 -5.62
N GLY A 155 38.44 -3.93 -5.61
CA GLY A 155 37.31 -4.20 -6.48
C GLY A 155 36.07 -3.41 -6.11
N SER A 156 35.01 -3.59 -6.89
CA SER A 156 33.74 -2.91 -6.67
C SER A 156 32.57 -3.85 -6.94
N ALA A 157 31.46 -3.68 -6.24
CA ALA A 157 30.18 -4.31 -6.57
C ALA A 157 29.11 -3.24 -6.72
N THR A 158 28.14 -3.45 -7.61
CA THR A 158 27.10 -2.45 -7.90
C THR A 158 25.71 -3.01 -7.60
N LEU A 159 24.93 -2.28 -6.81
CA LEU A 159 23.52 -2.56 -6.58
C LEU A 159 22.68 -1.49 -7.25
N VAL A 160 21.79 -1.92 -8.15
CA VAL A 160 20.81 -1.08 -8.83
C VAL A 160 19.45 -1.35 -8.21
N LEU A 161 18.92 -0.37 -7.47
CA LEU A 161 17.64 -0.48 -6.79
C LEU A 161 16.51 0.25 -7.53
N THR A 162 15.32 -0.34 -7.43
CA THR A 162 14.05 0.34 -7.61
C THR A 162 13.27 0.27 -6.31
N VAL A 163 13.00 1.41 -5.69
CA VAL A 163 12.23 1.48 -4.44
C VAL A 163 10.77 1.82 -4.77
N TYR A 164 9.85 0.98 -4.32
CA TYR A 164 8.41 1.23 -4.40
C TYR A 164 7.89 1.64 -3.02
N GLN A 165 6.69 2.20 -2.95
CA GLN A 165 5.94 2.38 -1.71
C GLN A 165 4.56 1.75 -1.93
N LEU A 166 4.14 0.95 -0.96
CA LEU A 166 2.90 0.20 -0.97
C LEU A 166 2.39 0.19 0.46
N SER A 167 1.18 0.68 0.68
CA SER A 167 0.60 0.75 2.02
C SER A 167 -0.89 0.47 2.03
N LEU A 168 -1.35 -0.15 3.12
CA LEU A 168 -2.75 -0.40 3.42
C LEU A 168 -3.24 0.61 4.47
N GLY A 169 -4.18 1.48 4.11
CA GLY A 169 -4.77 2.49 4.99
C GLY A 169 -6.15 2.07 5.50
N VAL A 170 -6.41 2.30 6.78
CA VAL A 170 -7.70 2.11 7.46
C VAL A 170 -7.88 3.24 8.48
N ASP A 171 -9.10 3.52 8.94
CA ASP A 171 -9.35 4.46 10.04
C ASP A 171 -9.01 3.81 11.39
N ALA A 172 -7.73 3.84 11.81
CA ALA A 172 -7.29 3.16 13.02
C ALA A 172 -7.26 4.07 14.26
N ASP A 173 -7.37 5.39 14.12
CA ASP A 173 -7.59 6.31 15.25
C ASP A 173 -9.05 6.75 15.44
N ARG A 174 -9.96 6.26 14.59
CA ARG A 174 -11.42 6.34 14.72
C ARG A 174 -11.92 7.77 14.58
N ASP A 175 -11.36 8.50 13.62
CA ASP A 175 -11.72 9.89 13.32
C ASP A 175 -12.65 10.03 12.09
N GLY A 176 -12.99 8.91 11.45
CA GLY A 176 -13.83 8.84 10.26
C GLY A 176 -13.04 8.92 8.94
N SER A 177 -11.71 8.96 8.98
CA SER A 177 -10.86 9.07 7.79
C SER A 177 -9.75 8.01 7.76
N THR A 178 -9.33 7.60 6.56
CA THR A 178 -8.30 6.57 6.45
C THR A 178 -6.91 7.13 6.73
N ASP A 179 -6.20 6.47 7.63
CA ASP A 179 -4.89 6.89 8.08
C ASP A 179 -3.82 6.90 7.00
N GLU A 180 -2.91 7.86 7.10
CA GLU A 180 -1.60 7.79 6.45
C GLU A 180 -0.68 6.80 7.17
N GLU A 181 0.26 6.24 6.42
CA GLU A 181 1.13 5.11 6.79
C GLU A 181 1.86 5.31 8.14
N LYS A 182 1.37 4.65 9.20
CA LYS A 182 1.97 4.64 10.55
C LYS A 182 2.09 3.21 11.11
N PRO A 183 3.30 2.74 11.51
CA PRO A 183 3.53 1.37 11.98
C PRO A 183 2.75 0.94 13.22
N SER A 184 2.43 1.88 14.11
CA SER A 184 1.74 1.61 15.38
C SER A 184 0.26 1.20 15.21
N LYS A 185 -0.28 1.30 13.99
CA LYS A 185 -1.72 1.16 13.69
C LYS A 185 -2.10 -0.21 13.08
N SER A 186 -1.24 -1.22 13.19
CA SER A 186 -1.45 -2.57 12.62
C SER A 186 -2.22 -3.53 13.54
N ARG A 187 -2.41 -3.18 14.82
CA ARG A 187 -3.06 -4.03 15.82
C ARG A 187 -4.24 -3.34 16.49
N TRP A 188 -5.20 -4.16 16.89
CA TRP A 188 -6.37 -3.74 17.62
C TRP A 188 -6.08 -3.57 19.13
N LYS A 189 -6.53 -2.46 19.74
CA LYS A 189 -6.37 -2.15 21.18
C LYS A 189 -7.63 -1.47 21.76
N TRP A 190 -8.05 -1.93 22.94
CA TRP A 190 -9.17 -1.37 23.73
C TRP A 190 -8.78 -0.04 24.41
N GLY A 191 -9.81 0.72 24.77
CA GLY A 191 -9.71 1.90 25.63
C GLY A 191 -9.57 3.23 24.88
N PRO A 192 -9.57 4.37 25.61
CA PRO A 192 -9.51 5.72 25.02
C PRO A 192 -8.24 6.02 24.23
N GLY A 193 -7.12 5.37 24.57
CA GLY A 193 -5.86 5.41 23.81
C GLY A 193 -5.67 4.21 22.89
N GLY A 194 -6.75 3.46 22.63
CA GLY A 194 -6.76 2.29 21.77
C GLY A 194 -6.62 2.65 20.29
N THR A 195 -6.29 1.65 19.48
CA THR A 195 -6.07 1.78 18.03
C THR A 195 -6.76 0.62 17.31
N GLY A 196 -6.95 0.77 16.00
CA GLY A 196 -7.51 -0.26 15.14
C GLY A 196 -8.90 0.13 14.65
N ALA A 197 -9.16 -0.24 13.40
CA ALA A 197 -10.38 0.11 12.70
C ALA A 197 -11.59 -0.66 13.21
N ILE A 198 -12.74 -0.02 13.12
CA ILE A 198 -14.04 -0.61 13.47
C ILE A 198 -14.72 -1.01 12.16
N LEU A 199 -15.51 -2.07 12.22
CA LEU A 199 -16.31 -2.57 11.12
C LEU A 199 -17.75 -2.80 11.62
N LEU A 200 -18.75 -2.33 10.86
CA LEU A 200 -20.15 -2.57 11.19
C LEU A 200 -20.64 -3.85 10.49
N VAL A 201 -21.54 -4.57 11.16
CA VAL A 201 -22.33 -5.59 10.48
C VAL A 201 -23.43 -4.87 9.72
N ASN A 202 -23.43 -5.00 8.40
CA ASN A 202 -24.31 -4.25 7.51
C ASN A 202 -25.68 -4.93 7.41
N ASN A 203 -26.43 -4.90 8.52
CA ASN A 203 -27.61 -5.74 8.74
C ASN A 203 -28.96 -5.01 8.73
N ASP A 204 -28.96 -3.75 8.33
CA ASP A 204 -30.12 -3.02 7.83
C ASP A 204 -30.32 -3.27 6.34
N ASN A 205 -31.23 -2.50 5.73
CA ASN A 205 -31.63 -2.66 4.34
C ASN A 205 -31.83 -1.27 3.74
N ASP A 206 -30.93 -0.90 2.84
CA ASP A 206 -30.98 0.32 2.06
C ASP A 206 -31.48 0.12 0.62
N ASP A 207 -31.82 -1.11 0.21
CA ASP A 207 -32.54 -1.39 -1.03
C ASP A 207 -33.99 -0.87 -0.95
N VAL A 208 -34.23 0.24 -1.64
CA VAL A 208 -35.57 0.84 -1.79
C VAL A 208 -36.44 0.13 -2.84
N THR A 209 -35.91 -0.86 -3.57
CA THR A 209 -36.54 -1.35 -4.80
C THR A 209 -37.31 -2.65 -4.67
N THR A 210 -36.80 -3.74 -4.11
CA THR A 210 -37.58 -5.00 -4.16
C THR A 210 -37.33 -6.06 -3.10
N ASP A 211 -36.15 -6.16 -2.50
CA ASP A 211 -35.88 -7.22 -1.53
C ASP A 211 -35.85 -6.65 -0.10
N LYS A 212 -36.44 -7.38 0.86
CA LYS A 212 -36.45 -6.99 2.28
C LYS A 212 -35.29 -7.64 3.03
N ASN A 213 -34.26 -8.07 2.32
CA ASN A 213 -33.12 -8.70 2.93
C ASN A 213 -32.15 -7.63 3.44
N PRO A 214 -31.37 -7.96 4.47
CA PRO A 214 -30.27 -7.09 4.86
C PRO A 214 -29.18 -6.99 3.78
N ASP A 215 -28.51 -5.85 3.70
CA ASP A 215 -27.52 -5.54 2.66
C ASP A 215 -26.35 -6.56 2.65
N ASN A 216 -25.90 -6.99 3.84
CA ASN A 216 -24.87 -8.03 3.99
C ASN A 216 -25.25 -9.45 3.52
N ARG A 217 -26.44 -9.65 2.93
CA ARG A 217 -26.86 -10.94 2.38
C ARG A 217 -26.55 -11.12 0.90
N ASN A 218 -26.16 -10.05 0.20
CA ASN A 218 -25.89 -10.11 -1.21
C ASN A 218 -24.40 -9.78 -1.50
N SER A 219 -24.09 -9.37 -2.73
CA SER A 219 -22.72 -9.04 -3.16
C SER A 219 -22.73 -7.79 -4.04
N VAL A 220 -23.69 -6.91 -3.77
CA VAL A 220 -23.98 -5.67 -4.48
C VAL A 220 -23.95 -4.56 -3.44
N VAL A 221 -23.62 -3.34 -3.88
CA VAL A 221 -23.74 -2.15 -3.03
C VAL A 221 -25.00 -1.41 -3.43
N ASP A 222 -25.98 -1.35 -2.54
CA ASP A 222 -27.37 -0.90 -2.77
C ASP A 222 -27.53 0.62 -2.58
N GLY A 223 -26.59 1.38 -3.15
CA GLY A 223 -26.65 2.85 -3.21
C GLY A 223 -25.65 3.55 -2.29
N GLU A 224 -25.89 4.84 -2.05
CA GLU A 224 -24.98 5.67 -1.23
C GLU A 224 -25.20 5.44 0.27
N MET A 225 -26.40 5.05 0.70
CA MET A 225 -26.71 4.80 2.11
C MET A 225 -25.94 3.56 2.60
N ASP A 226 -26.09 2.45 1.90
CA ASP A 226 -25.33 1.21 2.15
C ASP A 226 -23.81 1.47 2.22
N LEU A 227 -23.27 2.26 1.29
CA LEU A 227 -21.84 2.62 1.29
C LEU A 227 -21.40 3.38 2.56
N ARG A 228 -22.30 4.11 3.23
CA ARG A 228 -21.99 4.86 4.46
C ARG A 228 -21.92 3.97 5.70
N ASP A 229 -22.54 2.79 5.67
CA ASP A 229 -22.44 1.79 6.74
C ASP A 229 -21.14 0.98 6.65
N MET A 230 -20.53 0.96 5.46
CA MET A 230 -19.24 0.32 5.22
C MET A 230 -18.06 1.17 5.71
N SER A 231 -17.03 0.48 6.18
CA SER A 231 -15.79 1.11 6.66
C SER A 231 -14.80 1.33 5.51
N PRO A 232 -14.15 2.51 5.43
CA PRO A 232 -13.24 2.80 4.34
C PRO A 232 -11.88 2.11 4.52
N MET A 233 -11.34 1.60 3.42
CA MET A 233 -9.98 1.05 3.36
C MET A 233 -9.32 1.51 2.06
N THR A 234 -8.03 1.81 2.10
CA THR A 234 -7.28 2.27 0.92
C THR A 234 -6.02 1.46 0.68
N VAL A 235 -5.67 1.23 -0.58
CA VAL A 235 -4.33 0.77 -0.96
C VAL A 235 -3.64 1.88 -1.71
N ARG A 236 -2.54 2.39 -1.17
CA ARG A 236 -1.76 3.48 -1.77
C ARG A 236 -0.48 2.94 -2.35
N MET A 237 -0.26 3.25 -3.62
CA MET A 237 0.92 2.83 -4.38
C MET A 237 1.70 4.07 -4.83
N ARG A 238 3.03 4.02 -4.73
CA ARG A 238 3.89 5.06 -5.27
C ARG A 238 5.21 4.49 -5.78
N GLY A 239 5.62 4.89 -6.97
CA GLY A 239 6.85 4.41 -7.59
C GLY A 239 6.85 4.56 -9.11
N PRO A 240 7.79 3.93 -9.83
CA PRO A 240 7.77 3.90 -11.29
C PRO A 240 6.46 3.34 -11.85
N THR A 241 6.14 3.69 -13.10
CA THR A 241 4.85 3.34 -13.75
C THR A 241 4.59 1.85 -13.92
N THR A 242 5.62 1.00 -13.81
CA THR A 242 5.49 -0.46 -13.90
C THR A 242 6.25 -1.16 -12.78
N LEU A 243 5.71 -2.30 -12.34
CA LEU A 243 6.46 -3.30 -11.59
C LEU A 243 7.35 -4.11 -12.55
N PRO A 244 8.45 -4.72 -12.06
CA PRO A 244 9.20 -5.66 -12.87
C PRO A 244 8.35 -6.89 -13.21
N ASN A 245 8.72 -7.59 -14.29
CA ASN A 245 7.98 -8.75 -14.74
C ASN A 245 7.85 -9.83 -13.64
N GLY A 246 6.65 -10.39 -13.50
CA GLY A 246 6.32 -11.42 -12.53
C GLY A 246 6.06 -10.92 -11.10
N TYR A 247 6.10 -9.61 -10.85
CA TYR A 247 5.70 -9.04 -9.56
C TYR A 247 4.22 -8.66 -9.56
N VAL A 248 3.52 -9.00 -8.50
CA VAL A 248 2.06 -8.84 -8.36
C VAL A 248 1.71 -8.35 -6.96
N VAL A 249 0.73 -7.45 -6.86
CA VAL A 249 0.17 -6.97 -5.59
C VAL A 249 -1.11 -7.72 -5.28
N TRP A 250 -1.22 -8.23 -4.05
CA TRP A 250 -2.38 -8.97 -3.57
C TRP A 250 -2.97 -8.32 -2.33
N LEU A 251 -4.28 -8.10 -2.34
CA LEU A 251 -5.09 -7.89 -1.14
C LEU A 251 -5.69 -9.25 -0.75
N HIS A 252 -5.60 -9.65 0.52
CA HIS A 252 -6.11 -10.96 0.95
C HIS A 252 -6.42 -11.06 2.43
N THR A 253 -7.26 -12.03 2.78
CA THR A 253 -7.50 -12.47 4.16
C THR A 253 -7.54 -14.00 4.24
N SER A 254 -7.79 -14.58 5.42
CA SER A 254 -7.99 -16.02 5.55
C SER A 254 -9.30 -16.43 4.89
N SER A 255 -9.40 -17.69 4.41
CA SER A 255 -10.65 -18.19 3.84
C SER A 255 -11.82 -18.12 4.82
N GLU A 256 -11.55 -18.31 6.11
CA GLU A 256 -12.54 -18.16 7.19
C GLU A 256 -13.05 -16.72 7.31
N ASN A 257 -12.15 -15.73 7.36
CA ASN A 257 -12.55 -14.33 7.46
C ASN A 257 -13.26 -13.85 6.18
N ALA A 258 -12.91 -14.38 5.02
CA ALA A 258 -13.63 -14.10 3.78
C ALA A 258 -15.08 -14.60 3.80
N GLN A 259 -15.47 -15.49 4.73
CA GLN A 259 -16.89 -15.83 4.94
C GLN A 259 -17.61 -14.83 5.87
N ARG A 260 -16.86 -13.93 6.51
CA ARG A 260 -17.36 -13.02 7.55
C ARG A 260 -17.33 -11.55 7.14
N ILE A 261 -16.74 -11.22 5.98
CA ILE A 261 -16.64 -9.85 5.46
C ILE A 261 -16.95 -9.78 3.97
N GLY A 262 -17.41 -8.62 3.53
CA GLY A 262 -17.43 -8.19 2.13
C GLY A 262 -16.44 -7.03 1.93
N ILE A 263 -15.66 -7.07 0.86
CA ILE A 263 -14.77 -5.97 0.45
C ILE A 263 -15.11 -5.62 -0.99
N PHE A 264 -15.48 -4.35 -1.19
CA PHE A 264 -15.87 -3.81 -2.47
C PHE A 264 -14.85 -2.78 -2.94
N HIS A 265 -14.31 -2.96 -4.15
CA HIS A 265 -13.51 -1.95 -4.80
C HIS A 265 -14.41 -0.88 -5.42
N ILE A 266 -14.18 0.38 -5.06
CA ILE A 266 -14.93 1.53 -5.58
C ILE A 266 -14.16 2.11 -6.76
N THR A 267 -14.71 1.99 -7.96
CA THR A 267 -14.21 2.62 -9.18
C THR A 267 -14.89 3.98 -9.40
N GLY A 268 -14.17 4.96 -9.96
CA GLY A 268 -14.70 6.32 -10.12
C GLY A 268 -14.61 7.21 -8.87
N GLY A 269 -14.79 8.52 -9.06
CA GLY A 269 -14.71 9.50 -7.98
C GLY A 269 -15.94 9.48 -7.06
N ALA A 270 -15.76 9.96 -5.83
CA ALA A 270 -16.84 10.14 -4.85
C ALA A 270 -18.03 10.87 -5.50
N GLY A 271 -19.20 10.22 -5.55
CA GLY A 271 -20.44 10.77 -6.15
C GLY A 271 -20.98 10.03 -7.37
N SER A 272 -20.45 8.86 -7.73
CA SER A 272 -21.01 8.03 -8.82
C SER A 272 -21.88 6.91 -8.25
N SER A 273 -23.16 6.85 -8.62
CA SER A 273 -24.13 5.81 -8.20
C SER A 273 -23.60 4.38 -8.41
N GLY A 274 -24.14 3.42 -7.65
CA GLY A 274 -23.70 2.02 -7.43
C GLY A 274 -23.28 1.12 -8.61
N SER A 275 -23.18 1.60 -9.85
CA SER A 275 -22.62 0.84 -10.98
C SER A 275 -21.10 0.68 -10.96
N ASN A 276 -20.41 1.31 -10.01
CA ASN A 276 -18.94 1.38 -10.01
C ASN A 276 -18.29 0.62 -8.85
N THR A 277 -19.01 -0.21 -8.11
CA THR A 277 -18.45 -1.06 -7.06
C THR A 277 -18.26 -2.48 -7.59
N HIS A 278 -17.20 -3.15 -7.13
CA HIS A 278 -16.92 -4.54 -7.49
C HIS A 278 -16.60 -5.33 -6.23
N HIS A 279 -17.35 -6.39 -5.94
CA HIS A 279 -17.06 -7.30 -4.84
C HIS A 279 -15.75 -8.07 -5.14
N VAL A 280 -14.70 -7.83 -4.35
CA VAL A 280 -13.35 -8.38 -4.59
C VAL A 280 -12.91 -9.42 -3.57
N ILE A 281 -13.41 -9.37 -2.33
CA ILE A 281 -13.15 -10.38 -1.30
C ILE A 281 -14.44 -10.58 -0.49
N GLY A 282 -14.85 -11.84 -0.32
CA GLY A 282 -16.02 -12.23 0.44
C GLY A 282 -16.53 -13.61 -0.01
N PRO A 283 -17.69 -14.08 0.48
CA PRO A 283 -18.18 -15.43 0.20
C PRO A 283 -18.29 -15.76 -1.30
N ALA A 284 -18.74 -14.78 -2.10
CA ALA A 284 -18.90 -14.92 -3.55
C ALA A 284 -17.63 -14.61 -4.36
N ALA A 285 -16.69 -13.83 -3.81
CA ALA A 285 -15.50 -13.34 -4.52
C ALA A 285 -14.21 -14.11 -4.17
N GLY A 286 -14.22 -14.91 -3.10
CA GLY A 286 -13.05 -15.59 -2.58
C GLY A 286 -12.28 -14.73 -1.56
N ASN A 287 -11.07 -15.16 -1.20
CA ASN A 287 -10.30 -14.54 -0.12
C ASN A 287 -9.07 -13.73 -0.58
N MET A 288 -8.91 -13.56 -1.90
CA MET A 288 -7.75 -12.89 -2.50
C MET A 288 -8.16 -12.09 -3.74
N ALA A 289 -7.66 -10.87 -3.85
CA ALA A 289 -7.84 -9.99 -5.01
C ALA A 289 -6.49 -9.46 -5.51
N GLU A 290 -6.26 -9.61 -6.82
CA GLU A 290 -5.08 -9.04 -7.49
C GLU A 290 -5.32 -7.56 -7.76
N LEU A 291 -4.34 -6.72 -7.43
CA LEU A 291 -4.40 -5.27 -7.69
C LEU A 291 -3.41 -4.89 -8.77
N ASP A 292 -3.90 -4.23 -9.81
CA ASP A 292 -3.02 -3.71 -10.87
C ASP A 292 -2.11 -2.60 -10.34
N TRP A 293 -0.83 -2.65 -10.72
CA TRP A 293 0.07 -1.52 -10.52
C TRP A 293 -0.14 -0.48 -11.61
N LYS A 294 -0.95 0.55 -11.33
CA LYS A 294 -1.32 1.61 -12.28
C LYS A 294 -1.16 3.00 -11.66
N VAL A 295 0.08 3.41 -11.42
CA VAL A 295 0.38 4.77 -10.91
C VAL A 295 0.27 5.83 -12.01
N ASN A 296 -0.24 7.01 -11.64
CA ASN A 296 -0.34 8.17 -12.52
C ASN A 296 1.08 8.62 -12.96
N PRO A 297 1.38 8.71 -14.26
CA PRO A 297 2.70 9.13 -14.73
C PRO A 297 3.14 10.53 -14.29
N THR A 298 2.20 11.38 -13.86
CA THR A 298 2.47 12.78 -13.49
C THR A 298 3.03 12.89 -12.07
N ASP A 299 2.41 12.20 -11.11
CA ASP A 299 2.77 12.28 -9.68
C ASP A 299 3.35 10.96 -9.13
N ASN A 300 3.34 9.89 -9.93
CA ASN A 300 3.80 8.54 -9.61
C ASN A 300 3.01 7.88 -8.48
N THR A 301 1.73 8.22 -8.30
CA THR A 301 0.86 7.68 -7.25
C THR A 301 -0.41 7.03 -7.80
N MET A 302 -0.99 6.11 -7.02
CA MET A 302 -2.33 5.55 -7.22
C MET A 302 -2.95 5.26 -5.86
N THR A 303 -4.25 5.48 -5.74
CA THR A 303 -5.03 5.07 -4.56
C THR A 303 -6.21 4.23 -5.02
N TYR A 304 -6.26 2.99 -4.56
CA TYR A 304 -7.46 2.16 -4.62
C TYR A 304 -8.31 2.45 -3.38
N ASN A 305 -9.60 2.67 -3.57
CA ASN A 305 -10.55 2.87 -2.48
C ASN A 305 -11.45 1.64 -2.36
N PHE A 306 -11.60 1.15 -1.14
CA PHE A 306 -12.43 0.01 -0.81
C PHE A 306 -13.43 0.38 0.28
N ALA A 307 -14.61 -0.22 0.18
CA ALA A 307 -15.59 -0.27 1.24
C ALA A 307 -15.60 -1.68 1.83
N VAL A 308 -15.66 -1.78 3.15
CA VAL A 308 -15.61 -3.04 3.88
C VAL A 308 -16.84 -3.15 4.77
N GLU A 309 -17.52 -4.29 4.73
CA GLU A 309 -18.63 -4.63 5.62
C GLU A 309 -18.35 -5.93 6.40
N ALA A 310 -18.95 -6.07 7.58
CA ALA A 310 -19.04 -7.37 8.25
C ALA A 310 -20.38 -8.06 7.92
N LEU A 311 -20.31 -9.38 7.79
CA LEU A 311 -21.46 -10.24 7.49
C LEU A 311 -22.01 -10.91 8.76
N HIS A 312 -21.20 -10.97 9.82
CA HIS A 312 -21.54 -11.66 11.06
C HIS A 312 -21.10 -10.83 12.27
N TYR A 313 -21.92 -10.83 13.32
CA TYR A 313 -21.52 -10.33 14.63
C TYR A 313 -20.48 -11.27 15.29
N PRO A 314 -19.67 -10.77 16.24
CA PRO A 314 -18.86 -11.64 17.08
C PRO A 314 -19.75 -12.68 17.79
N ASP A 315 -19.29 -13.93 17.80
CA ASP A 315 -20.00 -15.09 18.36
C ASP A 315 -18.99 -16.08 18.97
N VAL A 316 -19.45 -17.24 19.46
CA VAL A 316 -18.63 -18.26 20.14
C VAL A 316 -17.41 -18.69 19.32
N ASP A 317 -17.53 -18.71 17.99
CA ASP A 317 -16.46 -19.10 17.04
C ASP A 317 -15.78 -17.90 16.34
N PHE A 318 -16.16 -16.66 16.69
CA PHE A 318 -15.66 -15.44 16.07
C PHE A 318 -15.49 -14.31 17.07
N ASP A 319 -14.23 -13.97 17.39
CA ASP A 319 -13.89 -12.91 18.35
C ASP A 319 -14.11 -11.47 17.84
N GLY A 320 -14.50 -11.34 16.58
CA GLY A 320 -14.73 -10.08 15.88
C GLY A 320 -13.48 -9.50 15.20
N GLU A 321 -12.29 -10.09 15.31
CA GLU A 321 -11.10 -9.56 14.65
C GLU A 321 -10.95 -10.06 13.21
N VAL A 322 -10.71 -9.14 12.29
CA VAL A 322 -10.56 -9.43 10.86
C VAL A 322 -9.25 -8.83 10.34
N PRO A 323 -8.16 -9.62 10.30
CA PRO A 323 -6.93 -9.22 9.64
C PRO A 323 -7.05 -9.22 8.12
N ILE A 324 -6.75 -8.09 7.49
CA ILE A 324 -6.63 -7.91 6.05
C ILE A 324 -5.17 -7.61 5.73
N ARG A 325 -4.66 -8.24 4.68
CA ARG A 325 -3.24 -8.24 4.32
C ARG A 325 -3.03 -7.70 2.92
N LEU A 326 -2.00 -6.89 2.76
CA LEU A 326 -1.51 -6.38 1.49
C LEU A 326 -0.11 -6.93 1.27
N SER A 327 0.11 -7.70 0.20
CA SER A 327 1.41 -8.29 -0.10
C SER A 327 1.92 -7.96 -1.50
N LEU A 328 3.24 -7.81 -1.62
CA LEU A 328 3.95 -7.79 -2.90
C LEU A 328 4.67 -9.12 -3.06
N ARG A 329 4.39 -9.82 -4.17
CA ARG A 329 4.91 -11.17 -4.43
C ARG A 329 5.58 -11.24 -5.79
N LYS A 330 6.48 -12.21 -5.95
CA LYS A 330 7.03 -12.61 -7.26
C LYS A 330 6.44 -13.97 -7.63
N GLY A 331 5.53 -14.00 -8.60
CA GLY A 331 4.71 -15.18 -8.94
C GLY A 331 3.95 -15.72 -7.73
N ALA A 332 3.86 -17.05 -7.60
CA ALA A 332 3.26 -17.74 -6.46
C ALA A 332 4.21 -17.90 -5.25
N GLY A 333 5.35 -17.20 -5.24
CA GLY A 333 6.35 -17.29 -4.19
C GLY A 333 5.90 -16.63 -2.87
N LYS A 334 6.80 -16.68 -1.87
CA LYS A 334 6.58 -15.99 -0.59
C LYS A 334 6.50 -14.46 -0.80
N PRO A 335 5.70 -13.76 0.01
CA PRO A 335 5.69 -12.29 0.05
C PRO A 335 7.09 -11.73 0.26
N ILE A 336 7.44 -10.76 -0.58
CA ILE A 336 8.66 -9.94 -0.43
C ILE A 336 8.37 -8.79 0.54
N PHE A 337 7.10 -8.44 0.67
CA PHE A 337 6.52 -7.55 1.66
C PHE A 337 5.10 -7.99 1.95
N GLU A 338 4.69 -7.79 3.19
CA GLU A 338 3.34 -7.99 3.65
C GLU A 338 3.05 -6.98 4.77
N GLU A 339 1.98 -6.21 4.62
CA GLU A 339 1.41 -5.37 5.67
C GLU A 339 0.07 -5.97 6.10
N THR A 340 -0.24 -5.88 7.38
CA THR A 340 -1.53 -6.32 7.94
C THR A 340 -2.20 -5.16 8.67
N LYS A 341 -3.49 -4.97 8.42
CA LYS A 341 -4.39 -4.14 9.24
C LYS A 341 -5.50 -5.01 9.81
N VAL A 342 -5.95 -4.69 11.00
CA VAL A 342 -6.99 -5.45 11.70
C VAL A 342 -8.20 -4.55 11.89
N PHE A 343 -9.32 -4.99 11.35
CA PHE A 343 -10.64 -4.47 11.71
C PHE A 343 -11.18 -5.24 12.91
N ARG A 344 -12.04 -4.59 13.68
CA ARG A 344 -12.89 -5.27 14.66
C ARG A 344 -14.35 -4.99 14.40
N VAL A 345 -15.14 -6.06 14.32
CA VAL A 345 -16.58 -5.99 14.20
C VAL A 345 -17.18 -5.40 15.48
N ALA A 346 -18.01 -4.37 15.33
CA ALA A 346 -18.73 -3.74 16.42
C ALA A 346 -19.70 -4.74 17.06
N PRO A 347 -19.77 -4.80 18.41
CA PRO A 347 -20.72 -5.67 19.08
C PRO A 347 -22.13 -5.08 18.99
N TRP A 348 -23.13 -5.94 19.14
CA TRP A 348 -24.49 -5.50 19.42
C TRP A 348 -24.61 -4.99 20.86
N VAL A 349 -25.25 -3.83 21.04
CA VAL A 349 -25.33 -3.15 22.36
C VAL A 349 -26.79 -2.88 22.71
N MET A 350 -27.21 -3.31 23.92
CA MET A 350 -28.51 -2.99 24.48
C MET A 350 -28.54 -1.62 25.15
N THR A 351 -29.70 -0.97 25.09
CA THR A 351 -29.98 0.27 25.83
C THR A 351 -30.69 -0.04 27.15
N PRO A 352 -30.15 0.35 28.31
CA PRO A 352 -30.85 0.20 29.59
C PRO A 352 -31.96 1.25 29.75
N ASN A 353 -32.94 0.97 30.61
CA ASN A 353 -34.08 1.86 30.88
C ASN A 353 -33.69 3.26 31.44
N THR A 354 -32.43 3.47 31.83
CA THR A 354 -31.91 4.77 32.26
C THR A 354 -31.62 5.71 31.08
N PHE A 355 -31.62 5.22 29.85
CA PHE A 355 -31.47 6.06 28.66
C PHE A 355 -32.80 6.73 28.30
N PRO A 356 -32.78 7.96 27.75
CA PRO A 356 -33.99 8.64 27.32
C PRO A 356 -34.76 7.81 26.27
N PRO A 357 -36.09 7.61 26.43
CA PRO A 357 -36.90 6.88 25.46
C PRO A 357 -36.98 7.65 24.14
N ARG A 358 -36.97 6.93 23.00
CA ARG A 358 -37.13 7.52 21.67
C ARG A 358 -38.48 7.15 21.05
N GLU A 359 -38.78 5.86 20.99
CA GLU A 359 -40.02 5.33 20.41
C GLU A 359 -40.60 4.24 21.32
N VAL A 360 -41.94 4.11 21.34
CA VAL A 360 -42.65 3.11 22.14
C VAL A 360 -43.46 2.22 21.19
N PHE A 361 -43.14 0.94 21.18
CA PHE A 361 -43.84 -0.06 20.39
C PHE A 361 -44.90 -0.75 21.26
N ILE A 362 -46.16 -0.70 20.82
CA ILE A 362 -47.31 -1.27 21.54
C ILE A 362 -48.02 -2.25 20.61
N CYS A 363 -48.37 -3.44 21.12
CA CYS A 363 -49.25 -4.38 20.43
C CYS A 363 -50.68 -4.22 20.93
N SER A 364 -51.65 -4.05 20.02
CA SER A 364 -53.07 -4.01 20.37
C SER A 364 -53.79 -5.26 19.86
N PHE A 365 -54.47 -5.96 20.77
CA PHE A 365 -55.50 -6.94 20.43
C PHE A 365 -56.87 -6.29 20.61
N THR A 366 -57.89 -6.78 19.89
CA THR A 366 -59.22 -6.16 19.71
C THR A 366 -59.96 -5.81 21.02
N GLU A 367 -59.54 -6.35 22.16
CA GLU A 367 -60.15 -6.12 23.48
C GLU A 367 -59.42 -5.09 24.38
N ILE A 368 -58.27 -4.53 23.95
CA ILE A 368 -57.44 -3.62 24.78
C ILE A 368 -57.69 -2.15 24.43
N THR A 369 -58.95 -1.72 24.34
CA THR A 369 -59.28 -0.32 24.00
C THR A 369 -59.18 0.64 25.19
N THR A 370 -59.20 0.15 26.43
CA THR A 370 -59.13 0.99 27.65
C THR A 370 -57.71 1.25 28.15
N HIS A 371 -56.76 0.33 27.94
CA HIS A 371 -55.37 0.48 28.44
C HIS A 371 -54.51 1.39 27.56
N VAL A 372 -54.69 1.36 26.23
CA VAL A 372 -53.92 2.17 25.29
C VAL A 372 -54.25 3.67 25.41
N ARG A 373 -55.49 4.01 25.79
CA ARG A 373 -55.87 5.43 26.04
C ARG A 373 -55.28 6.00 27.33
N ALA A 374 -54.95 5.15 28.30
CA ALA A 374 -54.41 5.56 29.60
C ALA A 374 -52.92 5.96 29.53
N THR A 375 -52.20 5.59 28.46
CA THR A 375 -50.78 5.98 28.28
C THR A 375 -50.62 7.42 27.81
N GLY A 376 -51.69 8.10 27.39
CA GLY A 376 -51.65 9.47 26.88
C GLY A 376 -50.91 9.63 25.55
N ILE A 377 -50.51 8.52 24.92
CA ILE A 377 -49.80 8.51 23.63
C ILE A 377 -50.86 8.53 22.52
N PRO A 378 -50.88 9.53 21.63
CA PRO A 378 -51.77 9.53 20.47
C PRO A 378 -51.42 8.35 19.56
N VAL A 379 -52.32 7.38 19.47
CA VAL A 379 -52.19 6.24 18.56
C VAL A 379 -52.90 6.60 17.27
N ASN A 380 -52.14 6.80 16.19
CA ASN A 380 -52.70 6.81 14.85
C ASN A 380 -53.01 5.35 14.49
N VAL A 381 -54.29 5.00 14.54
CA VAL A 381 -54.81 3.69 14.08
C VAL A 381 -54.93 3.70 12.57
#